data_AF-R4KZ88-F1
#
_entry.id   AF-R4KZ88-F1
#
_cell.length_a   1.000
_cell.length_b   1.000
_cell.length_c   1.000
_cell.angle_alpha   90.00
_cell.angle_beta   90.00
_cell.angle_gamma   90.00
#
_symmetry.space_group_name_H-M   'P 1'
#
loop_
_entity.id
_entity.type
_entity.pdbx_description
1 polymer ?
#
loop_
_entity_poly.entity_id
_entity_poly.type
_entity_poly.pdbx_seq_one_letter_code
_entity_poly.pdbx_strand_id
1 'polypeptide(L)'
;MNIIDGIVNDLATQTKDVGRKLEQIDLSKLEQIDLSEMAVLTQKMNIVDGIVNDLATQTEVVGRKLEQIDLSKLEQIDLSEIAVLTQKMNIIDGIVNNLATQTEVVGRKLEQIASSKVEGLDPQTRKYLQDIQTQLTSDTLTLQLDDTRGYDSSIRFKDKDGALGGLIKREVKGNLTGLSIATKDKSGSLVDRVKFYDDKDVYINGQCFVKGTDTSIFDEIKRQLKPYILGLLLGRTMVRSANLREKASIGDIITGDKIAYWAYPSENGSGYISASATQEHTMAVSAENARKRWRIMGKTDSYYITLYWLQEVINFDD
;
A
#
# COMPACT_ATOMS: atom_id res chain seq x y z
N MET A 1 -43.90 -72.53 -152.21
CA MET A 1 -43.46 -72.62 -150.80
C MET A 1 -43.67 -71.23 -150.20
N ASN A 2 -44.47 -71.13 -149.14
CA ASN A 2 -44.95 -69.86 -148.59
C ASN A 2 -44.14 -69.50 -147.34
N ILE A 3 -44.02 -68.20 -147.04
CA ILE A 3 -43.13 -67.59 -146.02
C ILE A 3 -43.21 -68.26 -144.62
N ILE A 4 -44.35 -68.87 -144.30
CA ILE A 4 -44.61 -69.56 -143.03
C ILE A 4 -43.63 -70.71 -142.79
N ASP A 5 -43.30 -71.52 -143.80
CA ASP A 5 -42.42 -72.69 -143.61
C ASP A 5 -40.97 -72.30 -143.26
N GLY A 6 -40.50 -71.15 -143.77
CA GLY A 6 -39.19 -70.62 -143.40
C GLY A 6 -39.13 -70.15 -141.95
N ILE A 7 -40.17 -69.43 -141.52
CA ILE A 7 -40.29 -68.95 -140.13
C ILE A 7 -40.31 -70.12 -139.15
N VAL A 8 -41.05 -71.19 -139.47
CA VAL A 8 -41.15 -72.39 -138.61
C VAL A 8 -39.79 -73.09 -138.46
N ASN A 9 -39.01 -73.22 -139.53
CA ASN A 9 -37.70 -73.87 -139.47
C ASN A 9 -36.64 -73.03 -138.74
N ASP A 10 -36.65 -71.72 -138.91
CA ASP A 10 -35.76 -70.82 -138.16
C ASP A 10 -36.09 -70.86 -136.67
N LEU A 11 -37.39 -70.86 -136.33
CA LEU A 11 -37.86 -71.07 -134.96
C LEU A 11 -37.40 -72.40 -134.38
N ALA A 12 -37.51 -73.49 -135.15
CA ALA A 12 -37.07 -74.81 -134.69
C ALA A 12 -35.55 -74.84 -134.44
N THR A 13 -34.77 -74.20 -135.29
CA THR A 13 -33.30 -74.15 -135.16
C THR A 13 -32.89 -73.28 -133.97
N GLN A 14 -33.50 -72.10 -133.80
CA GLN A 14 -33.26 -71.23 -132.64
C GLN A 14 -33.66 -71.93 -131.33
N THR A 15 -34.79 -72.64 -131.32
CA THR A 15 -35.25 -73.41 -130.16
C THR A 15 -34.20 -74.45 -129.74
N LYS A 16 -33.60 -75.15 -130.71
CA LYS A 16 -32.58 -76.16 -130.45
C LYS A 16 -31.27 -75.56 -129.94
N ASP A 17 -30.87 -74.40 -130.47
CA ASP A 17 -29.67 -73.69 -130.03
C ASP A 17 -29.82 -73.11 -128.62
N VAL A 18 -31.01 -72.57 -128.31
CA VAL A 18 -31.39 -72.15 -126.94
C VAL A 18 -31.37 -73.34 -125.98
N GLY A 19 -31.91 -74.50 -126.39
CA GLY A 19 -31.85 -75.72 -125.58
C GLY A 19 -30.43 -76.13 -125.23
N ARG A 20 -29.50 -76.08 -126.18
CA ARG A 20 -28.08 -76.39 -125.94
C ARG A 20 -27.38 -75.38 -125.03
N LYS A 21 -27.68 -74.08 -125.19
CA LYS A 21 -27.12 -73.04 -124.31
C LYS A 21 -27.62 -73.21 -122.88
N LEU A 22 -28.87 -73.63 -122.69
CA LEU A 22 -29.43 -73.94 -121.38
C LEU A 22 -28.75 -75.16 -120.74
N GLU A 23 -28.48 -76.23 -121.51
CA GLU A 23 -27.77 -77.42 -120.99
C GLU A 23 -26.32 -77.16 -120.57
N GLN A 24 -25.67 -76.13 -121.14
CA GLN A 24 -24.30 -75.74 -120.79
C GLN A 24 -24.20 -74.80 -119.59
N ILE A 25 -25.33 -74.36 -119.01
CA ILE A 25 -25.30 -73.55 -117.79
C ILE A 25 -24.90 -74.46 -116.63
N ASP A 26 -23.68 -74.26 -116.13
CA ASP A 26 -23.19 -74.91 -114.92
C ASP A 26 -23.87 -74.30 -113.67
N LEU A 27 -24.86 -75.03 -113.15
CA LEU A 27 -25.62 -74.66 -111.95
C LEU A 27 -24.90 -75.01 -110.64
N SER A 28 -23.73 -75.67 -110.68
CA SER A 28 -23.02 -76.08 -109.45
C SER A 28 -22.61 -74.89 -108.56
N LYS A 29 -22.43 -73.70 -109.17
CA LYS A 29 -22.16 -72.46 -108.43
C LYS A 29 -23.39 -71.91 -107.68
N LEU A 30 -24.60 -72.32 -108.05
CA LEU A 30 -25.84 -71.97 -107.32
C LEU A 30 -26.10 -72.92 -106.14
N GLU A 31 -25.60 -74.16 -106.18
CA GLU A 31 -25.78 -75.12 -105.08
C GLU A 31 -24.84 -74.90 -103.87
N GLN A 32 -23.75 -74.13 -104.02
CA GLN A 32 -22.79 -73.85 -102.94
C GLN A 32 -23.01 -72.50 -102.23
N ILE A 33 -24.24 -72.00 -102.16
CA ILE A 33 -24.54 -70.84 -101.31
C ILE A 33 -24.55 -71.32 -99.85
N ASP A 34 -23.52 -70.93 -99.09
CA ASP A 34 -23.45 -71.19 -97.66
C ASP A 34 -24.46 -70.30 -96.90
N LEU A 35 -25.56 -70.91 -96.46
CA LEU A 35 -26.63 -70.25 -95.71
C LEU A 35 -26.35 -70.20 -94.20
N SER A 36 -25.22 -70.72 -93.72
CA SER A 36 -24.90 -70.77 -92.29
C SER A 36 -24.73 -69.37 -91.67
N GLU A 37 -24.16 -68.42 -92.40
CA GLU A 37 -24.04 -67.02 -91.94
C GLU A 37 -25.41 -66.34 -91.79
N MET A 38 -26.36 -66.62 -92.71
CA MET A 38 -27.73 -66.12 -92.57
C MET A 38 -28.42 -66.69 -91.34
N ALA A 39 -28.24 -67.99 -91.05
CA ALA A 39 -28.81 -68.62 -89.85
C ALA A 39 -28.25 -68.00 -88.56
N VAL A 40 -26.95 -67.70 -88.51
CA VAL A 40 -26.31 -67.00 -87.37
C VAL A 40 -26.86 -65.58 -87.21
N LEU A 41 -27.06 -64.85 -88.32
CA LEU A 41 -27.65 -63.50 -88.28
C LEU A 41 -29.11 -63.54 -87.81
N THR A 42 -29.91 -64.50 -88.27
CA THR A 42 -31.29 -64.70 -87.76
C THR A 42 -31.29 -64.98 -86.26
N GLN A 43 -30.37 -65.83 -85.77
CA GLN A 43 -30.27 -66.10 -84.33
C GLN A 43 -29.90 -64.83 -83.54
N LYS A 44 -28.92 -64.05 -84.01
CA LYS A 44 -28.54 -62.78 -83.37
C LYS A 44 -29.69 -61.78 -83.38
N MET A 45 -30.45 -61.70 -84.47
CA MET A 45 -31.61 -60.83 -84.57
C MET A 45 -32.70 -61.22 -83.56
N ASN A 46 -32.98 -62.52 -83.41
CA ASN A 46 -33.92 -63.01 -82.40
C ASN A 46 -33.47 -62.67 -80.96
N ILE A 47 -32.16 -62.70 -80.68
CA ILE A 47 -31.62 -62.30 -79.37
C ILE A 47 -31.79 -60.79 -79.14
N VAL A 48 -31.49 -59.97 -80.15
CA VAL A 48 -31.67 -58.51 -80.08
C VAL A 48 -33.14 -58.15 -79.86
N ASP A 49 -34.06 -58.79 -80.59
CA ASP A 49 -35.50 -58.60 -80.39
C ASP A 49 -35.93 -58.94 -78.96
N GLY A 50 -35.39 -60.02 -78.38
CA GLY A 50 -35.59 -60.37 -76.97
C GLY A 50 -35.13 -59.25 -76.03
N ILE A 51 -33.91 -58.74 -76.20
CA ILE A 51 -33.34 -57.66 -75.37
C ILE A 51 -34.16 -56.37 -75.49
N VAL A 52 -34.60 -56.02 -76.70
CA VAL A 52 -35.40 -54.81 -76.95
C VAL A 52 -36.75 -54.91 -76.24
N ASN A 53 -37.40 -56.07 -76.28
CA ASN A 53 -38.67 -56.30 -75.58
C ASN A 53 -38.51 -56.25 -74.05
N ASP A 54 -37.43 -56.81 -73.52
CA ASP A 54 -37.11 -56.73 -72.09
C ASP A 54 -36.88 -55.28 -71.64
N LEU A 55 -36.13 -54.50 -72.42
CA LEU A 55 -35.91 -53.08 -72.15
C LEU A 55 -37.18 -52.25 -72.21
N ALA A 56 -38.06 -52.52 -73.19
CA ALA A 56 -39.35 -51.85 -73.29
C ALA A 56 -40.19 -52.10 -72.04
N THR A 57 -40.24 -53.35 -71.58
CA THR A 57 -40.95 -53.75 -70.36
C THR A 57 -40.36 -53.09 -69.12
N GLN A 58 -39.02 -53.08 -68.97
CA GLN A 58 -38.35 -52.43 -67.85
C GLN A 58 -38.59 -50.92 -67.82
N THR A 59 -38.57 -50.27 -69.00
CA THR A 59 -38.83 -48.83 -69.13
C THR A 59 -40.24 -48.48 -68.68
N GLU A 60 -41.23 -49.30 -69.05
CA GLU A 60 -42.62 -49.10 -68.61
C GLU A 60 -42.78 -49.29 -67.10
N VAL A 61 -42.07 -50.27 -66.51
CA VAL A 61 -42.06 -50.47 -65.05
C VAL A 61 -41.40 -49.29 -64.33
N VAL A 62 -40.30 -48.74 -64.84
CA VAL A 62 -39.66 -47.54 -64.27
C VAL A 62 -40.59 -46.34 -64.39
N GLY A 63 -41.25 -46.15 -65.54
CA GLY A 63 -42.26 -45.11 -65.75
C GLY A 63 -43.39 -45.19 -64.72
N ARG A 64 -43.97 -46.38 -64.53
CA ARG A 64 -45.00 -46.60 -63.50
C ARG A 64 -44.49 -46.38 -62.08
N LYS A 65 -43.25 -46.80 -61.77
CA LYS A 65 -42.64 -46.55 -60.45
C LYS A 65 -42.44 -45.04 -60.20
N LEU A 66 -42.06 -44.28 -61.23
CA LEU A 66 -41.91 -42.82 -61.13
C LEU A 66 -43.27 -42.14 -60.95
N GLU A 67 -44.31 -42.56 -61.68
CA GLU A 67 -45.69 -42.04 -61.51
C GLU A 67 -46.27 -42.34 -60.12
N GLN A 68 -45.84 -43.44 -59.47
CA GLN A 68 -46.23 -43.79 -58.11
C GLN A 68 -45.45 -43.03 -57.03
N ILE A 69 -44.43 -42.23 -57.38
CA ILE A 69 -43.75 -41.39 -56.39
C ILE A 69 -44.69 -40.27 -55.97
N ASP A 70 -45.23 -40.40 -54.76
CA ASP A 70 -46.02 -39.40 -54.10
C ASP A 70 -45.12 -38.23 -53.62
N LEU A 71 -45.10 -37.15 -54.40
CA LEU A 71 -44.33 -35.94 -54.09
C LEU A 71 -44.95 -35.09 -52.97
N SER A 72 -46.18 -35.38 -52.51
CA SER A 72 -46.82 -34.63 -51.41
C SER A 72 -46.06 -34.75 -50.08
N LYS A 73 -45.19 -35.76 -49.96
CA LYS A 73 -44.28 -35.94 -48.81
C LYS A 73 -43.07 -35.00 -48.82
N LEU A 74 -42.75 -34.37 -49.96
CA LEU A 74 -41.67 -33.39 -50.07
C LEU A 74 -42.15 -31.95 -49.79
N GLU A 75 -43.44 -31.67 -49.93
CA GLU A 75 -44.05 -30.36 -49.61
C GLU A 75 -44.30 -30.13 -48.11
N GLN A 76 -44.06 -31.12 -47.25
CA GLN A 76 -44.14 -30.99 -45.79
C GLN A 76 -42.78 -30.65 -45.15
N ILE A 77 -42.00 -29.76 -45.77
CA ILE A 77 -41.16 -28.90 -44.92
C ILE A 77 -42.16 -28.02 -44.19
N ASP A 78 -42.40 -28.35 -42.93
CA ASP A 78 -43.46 -27.73 -42.13
C ASP A 78 -43.21 -26.22 -42.04
N LEU A 79 -43.86 -25.46 -42.91
CA LEU A 79 -43.81 -24.00 -42.92
C LEU A 79 -44.25 -23.43 -41.57
N SER A 80 -45.00 -24.20 -40.77
CA SER A 80 -45.36 -23.82 -39.41
C SER A 80 -44.15 -23.86 -38.47
N GLU A 81 -43.20 -24.78 -38.62
CA GLU A 81 -41.94 -24.79 -37.84
C GLU A 81 -41.07 -23.58 -38.19
N ILE A 82 -40.97 -23.20 -39.47
CA ILE A 82 -40.26 -21.99 -39.90
C ILE A 82 -40.94 -20.73 -39.36
N ALA A 83 -42.27 -20.67 -39.37
CA ALA A 83 -43.02 -19.55 -38.80
C ALA A 83 -42.82 -19.45 -37.28
N VAL A 84 -42.83 -20.58 -36.56
CA VAL A 84 -42.56 -20.65 -35.11
C VAL A 84 -41.13 -20.23 -34.80
N LEU A 85 -40.15 -20.68 -35.58
CA LEU A 85 -38.75 -20.27 -35.43
C LEU A 85 -38.58 -18.77 -35.69
N THR A 86 -39.25 -18.22 -36.70
CA THR A 86 -39.26 -16.78 -36.99
C THR A 86 -39.87 -15.99 -35.84
N GLN A 87 -40.99 -16.46 -35.27
CA GLN A 87 -41.62 -15.83 -34.12
C GLN A 87 -40.71 -15.87 -32.88
N LYS A 88 -40.07 -17.02 -32.61
CA LYS A 88 -39.09 -17.15 -31.53
C LYS A 88 -37.90 -16.22 -31.73
N MET A 89 -37.43 -16.07 -32.97
CA MET A 89 -36.34 -15.15 -33.29
C MET A 89 -36.74 -13.70 -33.03
N ASN A 90 -37.93 -13.29 -33.45
CA ASN A 90 -38.47 -11.94 -33.16
C ASN A 90 -38.61 -11.68 -31.64
N ILE A 91 -39.01 -12.69 -30.86
CA ILE A 91 -39.08 -12.59 -29.39
C ILE A 91 -37.67 -12.44 -28.80
N ILE A 92 -36.70 -13.24 -29.27
CA ILE A 92 -35.30 -13.15 -28.85
C ILE A 92 -34.74 -11.78 -29.18
N ASP A 93 -34.98 -11.25 -30.38
CA ASP A 93 -34.54 -9.90 -30.77
C ASP A 93 -35.13 -8.83 -29.85
N GLY A 94 -36.42 -8.94 -29.50
CA GLY A 94 -37.06 -8.06 -28.52
C GLY A 94 -36.41 -8.13 -27.13
N ILE A 95 -36.08 -9.34 -26.65
CA ILE A 95 -35.40 -9.56 -25.38
C ILE A 95 -33.98 -8.96 -25.41
N VAL A 96 -33.22 -9.20 -26.48
CA VAL A 96 -31.85 -8.68 -26.66
C VAL A 96 -31.84 -7.15 -26.67
N ASN A 97 -32.77 -6.53 -27.39
CA ASN A 97 -32.89 -5.06 -27.43
C ASN A 97 -33.25 -4.46 -26.05
N ASN A 98 -34.16 -5.12 -25.31
CA ASN A 98 -34.51 -4.71 -23.95
C ASN A 98 -33.31 -4.84 -23.00
N LEU A 99 -32.55 -5.94 -23.08
CA LEU A 99 -31.34 -6.13 -22.28
C LEU A 99 -30.28 -5.08 -22.60
N ALA A 100 -30.03 -4.80 -23.88
CA ALA A 100 -29.07 -3.77 -24.29
C ALA A 100 -29.43 -2.40 -23.69
N THR A 101 -30.72 -2.02 -23.74
CA THR A 101 -31.22 -0.77 -23.15
C THR A 101 -31.02 -0.76 -21.62
N GLN A 102 -31.32 -1.86 -20.94
CA GLN A 102 -31.12 -1.97 -19.49
C GLN A 102 -29.64 -1.88 -19.10
N THR A 103 -28.75 -2.53 -19.86
CA THR A 103 -27.29 -2.47 -19.65
C THR A 103 -26.77 -1.04 -19.79
N GLU A 104 -27.24 -0.29 -20.78
CA GLU A 104 -26.86 1.12 -20.95
C GLU A 104 -27.33 1.99 -19.78
N VAL A 105 -28.56 1.78 -19.29
CA VAL A 105 -29.09 2.49 -18.11
C VAL A 105 -28.29 2.15 -16.85
N VAL A 106 -27.92 0.88 -16.67
CA VAL A 106 -27.05 0.45 -15.54
C VAL A 106 -25.66 1.08 -15.67
N GLY A 107 -25.08 1.12 -16.87
CA GLY A 107 -23.81 1.80 -17.15
C GLY A 107 -23.85 3.28 -16.76
N ARG A 108 -24.87 4.01 -17.22
CA ARG A 108 -25.09 5.42 -16.85
C ARG A 108 -25.29 5.62 -15.35
N LYS A 109 -26.03 4.73 -14.67
CA LYS A 109 -26.21 4.78 -13.21
C LYS A 109 -24.90 4.50 -12.47
N LEU A 110 -24.07 3.59 -12.95
CA LEU A 110 -22.75 3.32 -12.39
C LEU A 110 -21.79 4.50 -12.58
N GLU A 111 -21.79 5.13 -13.75
CA GLU A 111 -21.03 6.36 -14.01
C GLU A 111 -21.49 7.52 -13.10
N GLN A 112 -22.79 7.65 -12.87
CA GLN A 112 -23.36 8.62 -11.92
C GLN A 112 -22.97 8.29 -10.47
N ILE A 113 -22.93 7.02 -10.06
CA ILE A 113 -22.47 6.62 -8.72
C ILE A 113 -20.97 6.88 -8.56
N ALA A 114 -20.17 6.64 -9.60
CA ALA A 114 -18.74 6.94 -9.60
C ALA A 114 -18.48 8.46 -9.50
N SER A 115 -19.27 9.27 -10.21
CA SER A 115 -19.17 10.73 -10.22
C SER A 115 -19.73 11.38 -8.94
N SER A 116 -20.82 10.83 -8.38
CA SER A 116 -21.51 11.37 -7.20
C SER A 116 -20.75 11.21 -5.88
N LYS A 117 -19.67 10.41 -5.84
CA LYS A 117 -18.75 10.37 -4.69
C LYS A 117 -17.96 11.68 -4.48
N VAL A 118 -17.96 12.60 -5.45
CA VAL A 118 -17.30 13.91 -5.34
C VAL A 118 -18.30 15.07 -5.44
N GLU A 119 -19.38 14.92 -6.20
CA GLU A 119 -20.34 16.01 -6.43
C GLU A 119 -21.52 16.07 -5.43
N GLY A 120 -21.85 14.97 -4.73
CA GLY A 120 -22.91 14.95 -3.71
C GLY A 120 -22.54 15.57 -2.37
N LEU A 121 -21.28 15.98 -2.21
CA LEU A 121 -20.80 16.67 -1.03
C LEU A 121 -21.20 18.15 -1.09
N ASP A 122 -21.72 18.66 0.02
CA ASP A 122 -21.99 20.09 0.15
C ASP A 122 -20.69 20.90 -0.11
N PRO A 123 -20.81 22.16 -0.55
CA PRO A 123 -19.65 22.96 -0.94
C PRO A 123 -18.57 23.06 0.15
N GLN A 124 -18.96 23.02 1.43
CA GLN A 124 -18.03 23.09 2.55
C GLN A 124 -17.26 21.77 2.72
N THR A 125 -17.92 20.62 2.59
CA THR A 125 -17.26 19.31 2.65
C THR A 125 -16.34 19.08 1.45
N ARG A 126 -16.73 19.53 0.25
CA ARG A 126 -15.85 19.50 -0.94
C ARG A 126 -14.61 20.36 -0.74
N LYS A 127 -14.78 21.56 -0.18
CA LYS A 127 -13.68 22.47 0.16
C LYS A 127 -12.77 21.86 1.22
N TYR A 128 -13.32 21.26 2.28
CA TYR A 128 -12.54 20.57 3.30
C TYR A 128 -11.70 19.43 2.71
N LEU A 129 -12.28 18.60 1.83
CA LEU A 129 -11.54 17.52 1.20
C LEU A 129 -10.49 18.04 0.20
N GLN A 130 -10.78 19.10 -0.55
CA GLN A 130 -9.78 19.77 -1.40
C GLN A 130 -8.65 20.39 -0.57
N ASP A 131 -8.96 21.01 0.56
CA ASP A 131 -7.98 21.58 1.49
C ASP A 131 -7.13 20.46 2.12
N ILE A 132 -7.74 19.34 2.52
CA ILE A 132 -7.03 18.15 3.04
C ILE A 132 -6.15 17.53 1.94
N GLN A 133 -6.67 17.36 0.73
CA GLN A 133 -5.91 16.83 -0.41
C GLN A 133 -4.73 17.77 -0.72
N THR A 134 -4.97 19.08 -0.72
CA THR A 134 -3.96 20.11 -0.95
C THR A 134 -2.94 20.16 0.19
N GLN A 135 -3.34 19.89 1.44
CA GLN A 135 -2.41 19.79 2.58
C GLN A 135 -1.58 18.50 2.54
N LEU A 136 -2.17 17.38 2.13
CA LEU A 136 -1.49 16.10 1.95
C LEU A 136 -0.56 16.09 0.73
N THR A 137 -0.88 16.88 -0.30
CA THR A 137 -0.02 17.12 -1.48
C THR A 137 0.85 18.37 -1.33
N SER A 138 0.63 19.20 -0.30
CA SER A 138 1.43 20.36 0.06
C SER A 138 2.76 19.86 0.62
N ASP A 139 3.67 19.71 -0.32
CA ASP A 139 5.06 19.32 -0.34
C ASP A 139 6.00 19.76 0.79
N THR A 140 5.58 20.46 1.85
CA THR A 140 6.49 20.99 2.88
C THR A 140 7.00 19.92 3.85
N LEU A 141 6.27 18.84 4.10
CA LEU A 141 6.63 17.79 5.05
C LEU A 141 6.43 16.40 4.44
N THR A 142 7.48 15.58 4.40
CA THR A 142 7.38 14.16 3.97
C THR A 142 7.87 13.25 5.10
N LEU A 143 7.04 12.27 5.47
CA LEU A 143 7.42 11.19 6.38
C LEU A 143 7.93 10.02 5.53
N GLN A 144 9.23 9.72 5.59
CA GLN A 144 9.78 8.55 4.93
C GLN A 144 10.01 7.45 5.96
N LEU A 145 9.15 6.44 5.89
CA LEU A 145 9.35 5.16 6.58
C LEU A 145 10.22 4.26 5.71
N ASP A 146 11.04 3.43 6.37
CA ASP A 146 12.03 2.54 5.76
C ASP A 146 11.41 1.66 4.65
N ASP A 147 11.75 1.97 3.40
CA ASP A 147 11.43 1.13 2.25
C ASP A 147 12.75 0.64 1.67
N THR A 148 13.16 -0.55 2.12
CA THR A 148 14.07 -1.55 1.51
C THR A 148 15.43 -1.09 0.92
N ARG A 149 15.74 0.21 0.92
CA ARG A 149 16.92 0.84 0.32
C ARG A 149 17.99 1.23 1.34
N GLY A 150 17.77 0.93 2.62
CA GLY A 150 18.74 1.18 3.69
C GLY A 150 18.88 2.65 4.10
N TYR A 151 17.84 3.46 3.93
CA TYR A 151 17.82 4.84 4.44
C TYR A 151 17.18 4.89 5.81
N ASP A 152 17.83 5.55 6.77
CA ASP A 152 17.24 5.79 8.09
C ASP A 152 15.89 6.51 7.98
N SER A 153 14.94 6.05 8.79
CA SER A 153 13.63 6.69 8.89
C SER A 153 13.80 8.17 9.23
N SER A 154 13.19 9.04 8.42
CA SER A 154 13.42 10.48 8.48
C SER A 154 12.18 11.30 8.17
N ILE A 155 12.10 12.46 8.81
CA ILE A 155 11.15 13.53 8.51
C ILE A 155 11.88 14.53 7.62
N ARG A 156 11.34 14.83 6.44
CA ARG A 156 11.99 15.71 5.46
C ARG A 156 11.17 16.99 5.27
N PHE A 157 11.87 18.12 5.23
CA PHE A 157 11.31 19.44 5.00
C PHE A 157 11.72 19.91 3.62
N LYS A 158 10.77 20.34 2.78
CA LYS A 158 11.10 20.97 1.50
C LYS A 158 11.15 22.50 1.64
N ASP A 159 12.03 23.13 0.89
CA ASP A 159 12.12 24.58 0.77
C ASP A 159 11.02 25.15 -0.15
N LYS A 160 10.98 26.47 -0.29
CA LYS A 160 9.99 27.19 -1.11
C LYS A 160 9.98 26.78 -2.58
N ASP A 161 11.07 26.18 -3.06
CA ASP A 161 11.25 25.75 -4.43
C ASP A 161 10.96 24.24 -4.59
N GLY A 162 10.48 23.58 -3.52
CA GLY A 162 10.14 22.16 -3.50
C GLY A 162 11.35 21.23 -3.39
N ALA A 163 12.56 21.75 -3.20
CA ALA A 163 13.76 20.93 -2.99
C ALA A 163 13.92 20.59 -1.51
N LEU A 164 14.67 19.52 -1.17
CA LEU A 164 14.92 19.15 0.23
C LEU A 164 15.65 20.27 0.97
N GLY A 165 15.00 20.96 1.91
CA GLY A 165 15.56 22.08 2.69
C GLY A 165 16.15 21.66 4.05
N GLY A 166 15.68 20.54 4.60
CA GLY A 166 16.16 20.00 5.88
C GLY A 166 15.59 18.62 6.17
N LEU A 167 16.10 17.96 7.20
CA LEU A 167 15.55 16.70 7.69
C LEU A 167 15.83 16.46 9.18
N ILE A 168 15.00 15.63 9.79
CA ILE A 168 15.22 15.02 11.09
C ILE A 168 15.37 13.53 10.89
N LYS A 169 16.45 12.93 11.40
CA LYS A 169 16.72 11.50 11.28
C LYS A 169 17.30 10.94 12.57
N ARG A 170 17.26 9.62 12.69
CA ARG A 170 18.12 8.91 13.64
C ARG A 170 19.59 9.06 13.21
N GLU A 171 20.45 9.26 14.19
CA GLU A 171 21.90 9.42 14.00
C GLU A 171 22.63 8.34 14.78
N VAL A 172 23.74 7.85 14.23
CA VAL A 172 24.58 6.82 14.87
C VAL A 172 26.02 7.32 14.91
N LYS A 173 26.63 7.29 16.09
CA LYS A 173 28.06 7.61 16.31
C LYS A 173 28.70 6.50 17.14
N GLY A 174 29.36 5.56 16.48
CA GLY A 174 29.86 4.36 17.13
C GLY A 174 28.70 3.55 17.73
N ASN A 175 28.72 3.34 19.05
CA ASN A 175 27.67 2.62 19.77
C ASN A 175 26.52 3.54 20.27
N LEU A 176 26.63 4.85 20.07
CA LEU A 176 25.62 5.80 20.50
C LEU A 176 24.58 5.98 19.39
N THR A 177 23.32 5.95 19.78
CA THR A 177 22.22 6.43 18.95
C THR A 177 21.78 7.81 19.40
N GLY A 178 21.06 8.51 18.51
CA GLY A 178 20.63 9.86 18.76
C GLY A 178 19.69 10.39 17.69
N LEU A 179 19.38 11.67 17.80
CA LEU A 179 18.57 12.43 16.88
C LEU A 179 19.43 13.51 16.22
N SER A 180 19.44 13.57 14.89
CA SER A 180 20.05 14.68 14.14
C SER A 180 18.99 15.54 13.47
N ILE A 181 19.18 16.85 13.56
CA ILE A 181 18.41 17.87 12.85
C ILE A 181 19.35 18.59 11.89
N ALA A 182 19.10 18.41 10.59
CA ALA A 182 19.92 18.97 9.52
C ALA A 182 19.16 20.02 8.71
N THR A 183 19.85 21.08 8.31
CA THR A 183 19.34 22.09 7.39
C THR A 183 20.37 22.42 6.33
N LYS A 184 19.93 22.96 5.20
CA LYS A 184 20.86 23.49 4.19
C LYS A 184 21.70 24.64 4.77
N ASP A 185 22.99 24.60 4.52
CA ASP A 185 23.87 25.75 4.72
C ASP A 185 23.86 26.69 3.51
N LYS A 186 24.74 27.70 3.52
CA LYS A 186 24.84 28.69 2.42
C LYS A 186 25.30 28.05 1.09
N SER A 187 25.93 26.87 1.13
CA SER A 187 26.34 26.13 -0.07
C SER A 187 25.21 25.27 -0.64
N GLY A 188 24.07 25.16 0.07
CA GLY A 188 22.98 24.27 -0.27
C GLY A 188 23.18 22.82 0.19
N SER A 189 24.28 22.53 0.89
CA SER A 189 24.57 21.22 1.47
C SER A 189 23.82 21.03 2.78
N LEU A 190 23.31 19.82 3.04
CA LEU A 190 22.74 19.50 4.34
C LEU A 190 23.85 19.41 5.39
N VAL A 191 23.69 20.18 6.46
CA VAL A 191 24.60 20.18 7.60
C VAL A 191 23.79 19.92 8.86
N ASP A 192 24.22 18.93 9.63
CA ASP A 192 23.64 18.64 10.94
C ASP A 192 23.90 19.83 11.88
N ARG A 193 22.83 20.55 12.21
CA ARG A 193 22.88 21.75 13.06
C ARG A 193 22.83 21.37 14.53
N VAL A 194 22.03 20.38 14.86
CA VAL A 194 21.82 19.93 16.23
C VAL A 194 21.82 18.42 16.27
N LYS A 195 22.60 17.83 17.18
CA LYS A 195 22.58 16.40 17.49
C LYS A 195 22.33 16.19 18.97
N PHE A 196 21.42 15.28 19.28
CA PHE A 196 21.15 14.81 20.64
C PHE A 196 21.54 13.34 20.70
N TYR A 197 22.48 12.98 21.57
CA TYR A 197 22.88 11.59 21.78
C TYR A 197 22.29 11.04 23.08
N ASP A 198 22.19 9.71 23.16
CA ASP A 198 21.61 9.01 24.31
C ASP A 198 22.43 9.16 25.60
N ASP A 199 23.72 9.47 25.48
CA ASP A 199 24.59 9.84 26.60
C ASP A 199 24.29 11.24 27.15
N LYS A 200 23.27 11.92 26.60
CA LYS A 200 22.84 13.29 26.90
C LYS A 200 23.78 14.37 26.38
N ASP A 201 24.76 14.01 25.54
CA ASP A 201 25.53 15.02 24.84
C ASP A 201 24.63 15.75 23.82
N VAL A 202 24.77 17.08 23.79
CA VAL A 202 24.13 17.95 22.80
C VAL A 202 25.21 18.65 22.01
N TYR A 203 25.20 18.45 20.69
CA TYR A 203 26.10 19.14 19.77
C TYR A 203 25.33 20.17 18.96
N ILE A 204 25.91 21.37 18.83
CA ILE A 204 25.39 22.45 17.99
C ILE A 204 26.48 22.85 16.99
N ASN A 205 26.16 22.82 15.70
CA ASN A 205 27.10 23.08 14.60
C ASN A 205 28.42 22.30 14.72
N GLY A 206 28.35 21.03 15.13
CA GLY A 206 29.50 20.14 15.30
C GLY A 206 30.31 20.34 16.60
N GLN A 207 29.97 21.34 17.42
CA GLN A 207 30.61 21.57 18.72
C GLN A 207 29.76 21.00 19.85
N CYS A 208 30.40 20.32 20.82
CA CYS A 208 29.71 19.85 22.02
C CYS A 208 29.33 21.07 22.88
N PHE A 209 28.02 21.31 23.02
CA PHE A 209 27.46 22.44 23.76
C PHE A 209 27.10 22.04 25.19
N VAL A 210 26.59 20.83 25.38
CA VAL A 210 26.36 20.21 26.68
C VAL A 210 26.94 18.81 26.62
N LYS A 211 27.79 18.47 27.58
CA LYS A 211 28.15 17.07 27.82
C LYS A 211 27.14 16.46 28.77
N GLY A 212 26.82 15.19 28.56
CA GLY A 212 25.99 14.46 29.53
C GLY A 212 26.61 14.35 30.92
N THR A 213 27.92 14.55 31.02
CA THR A 213 28.67 14.62 32.29
C THR A 213 28.72 16.03 32.90
N ASP A 214 28.25 17.05 32.21
CA ASP A 214 28.25 18.42 32.76
C ASP A 214 27.36 18.46 33.99
N THR A 215 27.90 19.08 35.05
CA THR A 215 27.15 19.27 36.29
C THR A 215 25.98 20.21 36.02
N SER A 216 24.79 19.88 36.53
CA SER A 216 23.60 20.72 36.36
C SER A 216 23.88 22.16 36.75
N ILE A 217 23.38 23.13 35.98
CA ILE A 217 23.52 24.56 36.33
C ILE A 217 23.00 24.85 37.74
N PHE A 218 21.98 24.11 38.21
CA PHE A 218 21.46 24.24 39.57
C PHE A 218 22.43 23.70 40.63
N ASP A 219 23.14 22.61 40.32
CA ASP A 219 24.17 22.04 41.20
C ASP A 219 25.39 22.96 41.26
N GLU A 220 25.78 23.55 40.14
CA GLU A 220 26.87 24.53 40.07
C GLU A 220 26.51 25.84 40.80
N ILE A 221 25.28 26.34 40.62
CA ILE A 221 24.74 27.48 41.38
C ILE A 221 24.78 27.17 42.88
N LYS A 222 24.32 25.98 43.30
CA LYS A 222 24.36 25.56 44.70
C LYS A 222 25.79 25.51 45.23
N ARG A 223 26.73 24.96 44.45
CA ARG A 223 28.16 24.86 44.79
C ARG A 223 28.79 26.24 44.99
N GLN A 224 28.48 27.21 44.14
CA GLN A 224 29.06 28.56 44.22
C GLN A 224 28.37 29.46 45.26
N LEU A 225 27.04 29.40 45.38
CA LEU A 225 26.30 30.27 46.29
C LEU A 225 26.38 29.81 47.75
N LYS A 226 26.54 28.51 48.03
CA LYS A 226 26.61 28.00 49.41
C LYS A 226 27.74 28.69 50.20
N PRO A 227 29.01 28.72 49.76
CA PRO A 227 30.08 29.42 50.48
C PRO A 227 29.84 30.92 50.68
N TYR A 228 29.26 31.60 49.68
CA TYR A 228 28.99 33.04 49.74
C TYR A 228 27.92 33.38 50.77
N ILE A 229 26.78 32.67 50.74
CA ILE A 229 25.70 32.84 51.73
C ILE A 229 26.22 32.49 53.13
N LEU A 230 27.03 31.42 53.25
CA LEU A 230 27.67 31.06 54.51
C LEU A 230 28.59 32.17 55.03
N GLY A 231 29.40 32.78 54.16
CA GLY A 231 30.23 33.93 54.51
C GLY A 231 29.43 35.14 54.98
N LEU A 232 28.27 35.41 54.35
CA LEU A 232 27.37 36.49 54.78
C LEU A 232 26.72 36.24 56.14
N LEU A 233 26.47 34.98 56.50
CA LEU A 233 25.88 34.60 57.79
C LEU A 233 26.92 34.48 58.91
N LEU A 234 28.19 34.28 58.57
CA LEU A 234 29.29 34.14 59.53
C LEU A 234 29.41 35.42 60.39
N GLY A 235 29.18 35.29 61.70
CA GLY A 235 29.30 36.41 62.63
C GLY A 235 28.12 37.40 62.63
N ARG A 236 27.02 37.08 61.95
CA ARG A 236 25.75 37.84 62.02
C ARG A 236 24.68 37.16 62.87
N THR A 237 25.06 36.13 63.62
CA THR A 237 24.17 35.47 64.57
C THR A 237 24.00 36.31 65.83
N MET A 238 22.85 36.14 66.49
CA MET A 238 22.49 36.87 67.71
C MET A 238 23.59 36.72 68.77
N VAL A 239 24.01 37.85 69.34
CA VAL A 239 24.93 37.88 70.49
C VAL A 239 24.09 37.90 71.76
N ARG A 240 24.40 37.00 72.70
CA ARG A 240 23.69 36.85 73.97
C ARG A 240 24.68 36.86 75.12
N SER A 241 24.27 37.37 76.28
CA SER A 241 25.10 37.36 77.48
C SER A 241 24.71 36.18 78.38
N ALA A 242 25.70 35.49 78.94
CA ALA A 242 25.47 34.37 79.84
C ALA A 242 26.54 34.24 80.90
N ASN A 243 26.18 33.57 82.00
CA ASN A 243 27.14 33.03 82.94
C ASN A 243 27.52 31.60 82.52
N LEU A 244 28.80 31.27 82.65
CA LEU A 244 29.33 29.96 82.27
C LEU A 244 29.66 29.14 83.51
N ARG A 245 29.52 27.82 83.38
CA ARG A 245 29.90 26.84 84.43
C ARG A 245 31.41 26.75 84.62
N GLU A 246 32.17 27.20 83.62
CA GLU A 246 33.63 27.19 83.59
C GLU A 246 34.18 28.50 83.02
N LYS A 247 35.47 28.76 83.26
CA LYS A 247 36.15 29.94 82.69
C LYS A 247 36.44 29.70 81.22
N ALA A 248 36.21 30.72 80.40
CA ALA A 248 36.53 30.71 78.98
C ALA A 248 37.29 32.00 78.60
N SER A 249 38.02 31.96 77.50
CA SER A 249 38.73 33.10 76.93
C SER A 249 37.98 33.64 75.72
N ILE A 250 38.22 34.92 75.40
CA ILE A 250 37.70 35.52 74.17
C ILE A 250 38.27 34.76 72.97
N GLY A 251 37.39 34.35 72.05
CA GLY A 251 37.72 33.53 70.89
C GLY A 251 37.40 32.03 71.06
N ASP A 252 37.26 31.54 72.30
CA ASP A 252 36.95 30.13 72.54
C ASP A 252 35.59 29.74 71.96
N ILE A 253 35.47 28.52 71.46
CA ILE A 253 34.18 27.92 71.07
C ILE A 253 33.80 26.88 72.10
N ILE A 254 32.68 27.11 72.78
CA ILE A 254 32.10 26.20 73.78
C ILE A 254 30.86 25.52 73.21
N THR A 255 30.49 24.39 73.80
CA THR A 255 29.17 23.77 73.62
C THR A 255 28.17 24.38 74.59
N GLY A 256 26.89 24.43 74.21
CA GLY A 256 25.86 25.12 74.98
C GLY A 256 25.57 24.55 76.36
N ASP A 257 25.93 23.29 76.64
CA ASP A 257 25.83 22.66 77.96
C ASP A 257 26.75 23.31 79.01
N LYS A 258 27.79 24.03 78.57
CA LYS A 258 28.70 24.79 79.43
C LYS A 258 28.11 26.10 79.93
N ILE A 259 26.96 26.52 79.38
CA ILE A 259 26.25 27.69 79.82
C ILE A 259 25.45 27.35 81.09
N ALA A 260 25.64 28.15 82.15
CA ALA A 260 24.92 27.96 83.39
C ALA A 260 23.49 28.50 83.28
N TYR A 261 23.37 29.75 82.81
CA TYR A 261 22.12 30.45 82.55
C TYR A 261 22.39 31.69 81.70
N TRP A 262 21.40 32.12 80.93
CA TRP A 262 21.45 33.42 80.23
C TRP A 262 21.27 34.55 81.24
N ALA A 263 22.08 35.62 81.13
CA ALA A 263 22.01 36.77 82.02
C ALA A 263 22.65 37.98 81.37
N TYR A 264 22.01 39.15 81.46
CA TYR A 264 22.52 40.41 80.91
C TYR A 264 23.02 41.35 82.02
N PRO A 265 24.06 42.14 81.76
CA PRO A 265 24.56 43.11 82.72
C PRO A 265 23.54 44.23 82.96
N SER A 266 23.39 44.64 84.20
CA SER A 266 22.58 45.78 84.64
C SER A 266 23.30 46.51 85.77
N GLU A 267 23.22 47.84 85.80
CA GLU A 267 23.84 48.65 86.86
C GLU A 267 22.94 48.67 88.09
N ASN A 268 23.52 48.37 89.26
CA ASN A 268 22.81 48.43 90.53
C ASN A 268 22.83 49.85 91.12
N GLY A 269 22.07 50.08 92.20
CA GLY A 269 21.98 51.39 92.85
C GLY A 269 23.30 51.93 93.43
N SER A 270 24.36 51.13 93.45
CA SER A 270 25.71 51.51 93.89
C SER A 270 26.68 51.76 92.72
N GLY A 271 26.19 51.71 91.47
CA GLY A 271 26.99 51.93 90.26
C GLY A 271 27.81 50.72 89.80
N TYR A 272 27.62 49.54 90.40
CA TYR A 272 28.31 48.31 89.98
C TYR A 272 27.45 47.50 89.02
N ILE A 273 28.09 46.86 88.04
CA ILE A 273 27.41 45.92 87.15
C ILE A 273 27.06 44.64 87.94
N SER A 274 25.80 44.24 87.90
CA SER A 274 25.31 42.94 88.36
C SER A 274 24.54 42.25 87.24
N ALA A 275 24.13 40.99 87.43
CA ALA A 275 23.12 40.42 86.54
C ALA A 275 21.78 41.16 86.72
N SER A 276 21.02 41.33 85.64
CA SER A 276 19.70 41.96 85.66
C SER A 276 18.70 41.21 86.56
N ALA A 277 18.00 41.96 87.42
CA ALA A 277 17.04 41.45 88.41
C ALA A 277 15.64 41.11 87.87
N THR A 278 15.33 41.51 86.64
CA THR A 278 14.02 41.30 86.02
C THR A 278 13.93 39.89 85.42
N GLN A 279 13.48 38.90 86.19
CA GLN A 279 13.15 37.51 85.77
C GLN A 279 14.20 36.70 84.96
N GLU A 280 15.35 37.29 84.62
CA GLU A 280 16.39 36.73 83.75
C GLU A 280 17.56 36.11 84.52
N HIS A 281 17.54 36.12 85.86
CA HIS A 281 18.55 35.41 86.66
C HIS A 281 18.54 33.89 86.45
N THR A 282 17.55 33.33 85.73
CA THR A 282 17.31 31.89 85.63
C THR A 282 16.65 31.48 84.31
N MET A 283 16.96 32.14 83.18
CA MET A 283 16.59 31.55 81.89
C MET A 283 17.49 30.32 81.66
N ALA A 284 16.99 29.17 82.08
CA ALA A 284 17.61 27.88 81.82
C ALA A 284 17.91 27.76 80.33
N VAL A 285 19.07 27.21 80.02
CA VAL A 285 19.47 27.00 78.64
C VAL A 285 18.52 25.96 78.04
N SER A 286 17.78 26.33 76.99
CA SER A 286 16.90 25.40 76.29
C SER A 286 17.69 24.20 75.75
N ALA A 287 17.04 23.04 75.62
CA ALA A 287 17.68 21.84 75.05
C ALA A 287 18.26 22.09 73.65
N GLU A 288 17.62 22.96 72.87
CA GLU A 288 18.14 23.43 71.57
C GLU A 288 19.46 24.21 71.75
N ASN A 289 19.49 25.23 72.60
CA ASN A 289 20.67 26.06 72.83
C ASN A 289 21.82 25.27 73.47
N ALA A 290 21.52 24.23 74.26
CA ALA A 290 22.52 23.35 74.86
C ALA A 290 23.27 22.50 73.82
N ARG A 291 22.62 22.17 72.69
CA ARG A 291 23.24 21.41 71.58
C ARG A 291 24.02 22.28 70.60
N LYS A 292 23.81 23.60 70.64
CA LYS A 292 24.50 24.56 69.78
C LYS A 292 25.93 24.82 70.27
N ARG A 293 26.76 25.30 69.34
CA ARG A 293 28.13 25.79 69.62
C ARG A 293 28.11 27.31 69.70
N TRP A 294 28.91 27.86 70.61
CA TRP A 294 28.92 29.29 70.91
C TRP A 294 30.35 29.80 70.98
N ARG A 295 30.64 30.89 70.27
CA ARG A 295 31.92 31.58 70.32
C ARG A 295 31.87 32.69 71.37
N ILE A 296 32.89 32.78 72.21
CA ILE A 296 33.06 33.88 73.16
C ILE A 296 33.55 35.12 72.42
N MET A 297 32.70 36.12 72.30
CA MET A 297 32.98 37.38 71.62
C MET A 297 33.50 38.46 72.56
N GLY A 298 33.21 38.33 73.86
CA GLY A 298 33.60 39.32 74.85
C GLY A 298 33.28 38.86 76.26
N LYS A 299 33.73 39.67 77.22
CA LYS A 299 33.57 39.40 78.64
C LYS A 299 33.27 40.70 79.38
N THR A 300 32.32 40.65 80.30
CA THR A 300 32.03 41.73 81.24
C THR A 300 32.35 41.23 82.64
N ASP A 301 33.35 41.85 83.25
CA ASP A 301 33.76 41.55 84.61
C ASP A 301 33.31 42.67 85.55
N SER A 302 32.76 42.27 86.69
CA SER A 302 32.37 43.16 87.77
C SER A 302 32.75 42.54 89.11
N TYR A 303 32.67 43.33 90.17
CA TYR A 303 32.91 42.88 91.54
C TYR A 303 32.01 41.68 91.93
N TYR A 304 30.79 41.62 91.39
CA TYR A 304 29.80 40.60 91.77
C TYR A 304 29.63 39.45 90.76
N ILE A 305 30.04 39.63 89.50
CA ILE A 305 29.75 38.66 88.44
C ILE A 305 30.72 38.76 87.27
N THR A 306 30.94 37.63 86.61
CA THR A 306 31.51 37.54 85.27
C THR A 306 30.43 37.06 84.30
N LEU A 307 30.22 37.82 83.22
CA LEU A 307 29.34 37.48 82.11
C LEU A 307 30.13 37.38 80.82
N TYR A 308 29.76 36.43 79.96
CA TYR A 308 30.37 36.21 78.66
C TYR A 308 29.38 36.56 77.57
N TRP A 309 29.85 37.25 76.54
CA TRP A 309 29.08 37.55 75.34
C TRP A 309 29.32 36.44 74.33
N LEU A 310 28.26 35.71 73.98
CA LEU A 310 28.30 34.51 73.16
C LEU A 310 27.61 34.76 71.84
N GLN A 311 28.22 34.29 70.77
CA GLN A 311 27.65 34.31 69.42
C GLN A 311 27.50 32.87 68.91
N GLU A 312 26.33 32.51 68.40
CA GLU A 312 26.07 31.17 67.86
C GLU A 312 27.02 30.89 66.69
N VAL A 313 27.72 29.75 66.76
CA VAL A 313 28.53 29.24 65.65
C VAL A 313 27.65 28.35 64.82
N ILE A 314 27.39 28.77 63.58
CA ILE A 314 26.63 27.94 62.66
C ILE A 314 27.56 26.95 61.98
N ASN A 315 27.40 25.66 62.31
CA ASN A 315 28.00 24.54 61.60
C ASN A 315 26.90 23.93 60.72
N PHE A 316 27.16 23.76 59.43
CA PHE A 316 26.19 23.26 58.45
C PHE A 316 26.66 21.98 57.74
N ASP A 317 27.46 21.19 58.47
CA ASP A 317 27.84 19.82 58.07
C ASP A 317 26.82 18.76 58.56
N ASP A 318 25.76 19.19 59.24
CA ASP A 318 24.56 18.39 59.58
C ASP A 318 23.44 18.57 58.52
#